data_AF-A0A920EU91-F1
#
_entry.id   AF-A0A920EU91-F1
#
_cell.length_a   1.000
_cell.length_b   1.000
_cell.length_c   1.000
_cell.angle_alpha   90.00
_cell.angle_beta   90.00
_cell.angle_gamma   90.00
#
_symmetry.space_group_name_H-M   'P 1'
#
loop_
_entity.id
_entity.type
_entity.pdbx_description
1 polymer ?
#
loop_
_entity_poly.entity_id
_entity_poly.type
_entity_poly.pdbx_seq_one_letter_code
_entity_poly.pdbx_strand_id
1 'polypeptide(L)'
;MWIVNGLAGSATLLLVLSIIGCAMCRISSSGRTLRWLVKLSYPIYVFHVIFVIGVSGTLMFFGVNDWIVVLLGFAAGIFFPVLIYYTFIARTPLDWVFNGYKSSKYRSQSALINRLSRYL
;
A
#
# COMPACT_ATOMS: atom_id res chain seq x y z
N MET A 1 6.61 21.41 39.65
CA MET A 1 6.73 21.45 38.17
C MET A 1 7.45 20.22 37.61
N TRP A 2 8.58 19.78 38.17
CA TRP A 2 9.32 18.60 37.70
C TRP A 2 8.52 17.28 37.69
N ILE A 3 7.77 17.01 38.76
CA ILE A 3 6.92 15.81 38.88
C ILE A 3 5.84 15.79 37.79
N VAL A 4 5.18 16.94 37.56
CA VAL A 4 4.13 17.08 36.53
C VAL A 4 4.69 16.87 35.12
N ASN A 5 5.86 17.43 34.80
CA ASN A 5 6.51 17.20 33.51
C ASN A 5 6.95 15.74 33.32
N GLY A 6 7.42 15.08 34.38
CA GLY A 6 7.76 13.66 34.36
C GLY A 6 6.54 12.77 34.12
N LEU A 7 5.40 13.06 34.78
CA LEU A 7 4.14 12.36 34.55
C LEU A 7 3.58 12.61 33.15
N ALA A 8 3.72 13.82 32.61
CA ALA A 8 3.29 14.13 31.23
C ALA A 8 4.12 13.34 30.20
N GLY A 9 5.44 13.24 30.41
CA GLY A 9 6.33 12.44 29.56
C GLY A 9 5.97 10.94 29.60
N SER A 10 5.74 10.38 30.79
CA SER A 10 5.37 8.97 30.92
C SER A 10 3.99 8.66 30.35
N ALA A 11 3.01 9.55 30.51
CA ALA A 11 1.69 9.42 29.89
C ALA A 11 1.79 9.39 28.36
N THR A 12 2.65 10.22 27.78
CA THR A 12 2.89 10.24 26.34
C THR A 12 3.53 8.94 25.86
N LEU A 13 4.52 8.42 26.58
CA LEU A 13 5.15 7.14 26.26
C LEU A 13 4.16 5.96 26.35
N LEU A 14 3.31 5.92 27.38
CA LEU A 14 2.28 4.90 27.52
C LEU A 14 1.23 5.00 26.40
N LEU A 15 0.85 6.21 25.99
CA LEU A 15 -0.05 6.42 24.86
C LEU A 15 0.58 5.89 23.56
N VAL A 16 1.84 6.23 23.29
CA VAL A 16 2.56 5.77 22.10
C VAL A 16 2.67 4.24 22.10
N LEU A 17 3.08 3.63 23.21
CA LEU A 17 3.16 2.18 23.35
C LEU A 17 1.79 1.50 23.19
N SER A 18 0.72 2.10 23.70
CA SER A 18 -0.65 1.62 23.53
C SER A 18 -1.09 1.67 22.06
N ILE A 19 -0.83 2.77 21.35
CA ILE A 19 -1.13 2.90 19.92
C ILE A 19 -0.34 1.86 19.11
N ILE A 20 0.94 1.67 19.41
CA ILE A 20 1.78 0.64 18.77
C ILE A 20 1.20 -0.76 19.03
N GLY A 21 0.85 -1.07 20.28
CA GLY A 21 0.25 -2.35 20.66
C GLY A 21 -1.08 -2.62 19.95
N CYS A 22 -1.98 -1.63 19.88
CA CYS A 22 -3.23 -1.72 19.14
C CYS A 22 -3.01 -1.93 17.63
N ALA A 23 -2.05 -1.22 17.03
CA ALA A 23 -1.68 -1.40 15.63
C ALA A 23 -1.14 -2.82 15.39
N MET A 24 -0.28 -3.33 16.26
CA MET A 24 0.28 -4.68 16.17
C MET A 24 -0.80 -5.76 16.31
N CYS A 25 -1.78 -5.60 17.20
CA CYS A 25 -2.93 -6.51 17.29
C CYS A 25 -3.74 -6.53 16.00
N ARG A 26 -3.97 -5.37 15.38
CA ARG A 26 -4.67 -5.27 14.09
C ARG A 26 -3.86 -5.88 12.94
N ILE A 27 -2.54 -5.75 12.97
CA ILE A 27 -1.62 -6.33 11.97
C ILE A 27 -1.55 -7.87 12.12
N SER A 28 -1.38 -8.36 13.35
CA SER A 28 -1.27 -9.78 13.68
C SER A 28 -2.56 -10.56 13.40
N SER A 29 -3.72 -9.89 13.51
CA SER A 29 -5.03 -10.49 13.20
C SER A 29 -5.19 -10.96 11.74
N SER A 30 -4.24 -10.72 10.83
CA SER A 30 -4.23 -11.23 9.45
C SER A 30 -5.54 -11.01 8.68
N GLY A 31 -6.24 -9.90 8.99
CA GLY A 31 -7.55 -9.61 8.43
C GLY A 31 -7.53 -9.55 6.91
N ARG A 32 -8.63 -9.97 6.26
CA ARG A 32 -8.80 -9.89 4.80
C ARG A 32 -8.53 -8.49 4.25
N THR A 33 -8.88 -7.46 5.02
CA THR A 33 -8.64 -6.03 4.69
C THR A 33 -7.17 -5.64 4.72
N LEU A 34 -6.41 -6.09 5.72
CA LEU A 34 -4.97 -5.82 5.80
C LEU A 34 -4.23 -6.53 4.67
N ARG A 35 -4.56 -7.80 4.42
CA ARG A 35 -3.99 -8.56 3.30
C ARG A 35 -4.29 -7.90 1.96
N TRP A 36 -5.49 -7.34 1.82
CA TRP A 36 -5.91 -6.59 0.64
C TRP A 36 -5.15 -5.27 0.48
N LEU A 37 -4.96 -4.50 1.56
CA LEU A 37 -4.16 -3.27 1.55
C LEU A 37 -2.71 -3.55 1.14
N VAL A 38 -2.07 -4.55 1.76
CA VAL A 38 -0.70 -4.97 1.44
C VAL A 38 -0.60 -5.44 -0.01
N LYS A 39 -1.64 -6.12 -0.52
CA LYS A 39 -1.67 -6.56 -1.92
C LYS A 39 -1.75 -5.39 -2.91
N LEU A 40 -2.40 -4.30 -2.52
CA LEU A 40 -2.51 -3.09 -3.35
C LEU A 40 -1.30 -2.18 -3.24
N SER A 41 -0.57 -2.20 -2.13
CA SER A 41 0.60 -1.33 -1.95
C SER A 41 1.71 -1.62 -2.96
N TYR A 42 1.89 -2.87 -3.40
CA TYR A 42 2.91 -3.24 -4.38
C TYR A 42 2.72 -2.59 -5.76
N PRO A 43 1.54 -2.73 -6.42
CA PRO A 43 1.26 -2.01 -7.66
C PRO A 43 1.33 -0.49 -7.50
N ILE A 44 0.79 0.05 -6.39
CA ILE A 44 0.83 1.49 -6.13
C ILE A 44 2.29 1.95 -6.07
N TYR A 45 3.16 1.24 -5.34
CA TYR A 45 4.57 1.59 -5.24
C TYR A 45 5.26 1.66 -6.62
N VAL A 46 5.01 0.69 -7.50
CA VAL A 46 5.69 0.64 -8.81
C VAL A 46 5.20 1.72 -9.76
N PHE A 47 3.90 2.02 -9.77
CA PHE A 47 3.32 2.89 -10.78
C PHE A 47 3.06 4.33 -10.32
N HIS A 48 2.94 4.60 -9.01
CA HIS A 48 2.48 5.91 -8.52
C HIS A 48 3.33 7.08 -9.05
N VAL A 49 4.65 6.96 -9.08
CA VAL A 49 5.55 8.05 -9.52
C VAL A 49 5.24 8.50 -10.95
N ILE A 50 5.02 7.54 -11.85
CA ILE A 50 4.73 7.83 -13.26
C ILE A 50 3.41 8.59 -13.39
N PHE A 51 2.39 8.18 -12.62
CA PHE A 51 1.08 8.85 -12.63
C PHE A 51 1.11 10.22 -11.96
N VAL A 52 1.81 10.36 -10.83
CA VAL A 52 1.95 11.64 -10.14
C VAL A 52 2.67 12.64 -11.06
N ILE A 53 3.81 12.26 -11.65
CA ILE A 53 4.55 13.17 -12.53
C ILE A 53 3.75 13.47 -13.81
N GLY A 54 3.14 12.46 -14.42
CA GLY A 54 2.38 12.63 -15.65
C GLY A 54 1.17 13.55 -15.48
N VAL A 55 0.35 13.33 -14.45
CA VAL A 55 -0.85 14.14 -14.19
C VAL A 55 -0.47 15.52 -13.67
N SER A 56 0.43 15.61 -12.68
CA SER A 56 0.85 16.91 -12.13
C SER A 56 1.56 17.77 -13.17
N GLY A 57 2.47 17.18 -13.96
CA GLY A 57 3.20 17.91 -15.01
C GLY A 57 2.28 18.45 -16.09
N THR A 58 1.26 17.66 -16.48
CA THR A 58 0.25 18.10 -17.44
C THR A 58 -0.60 19.24 -16.86
N LEU A 59 -1.03 19.13 -15.61
CA LEU A 59 -1.81 20.19 -14.94
C LEU A 59 -1.00 21.49 -14.78
N MET A 60 0.29 21.38 -14.45
CA MET A 60 1.20 22.53 -14.39
C MET A 60 1.34 23.20 -15.75
N PHE A 61 1.47 22.42 -16.83
CA PHE A 61 1.55 22.96 -18.19
C PHE A 61 0.28 23.75 -18.58
N PHE A 62 -0.90 23.31 -18.11
CA PHE A 62 -2.16 24.03 -18.30
C PHE A 62 -2.34 25.25 -17.38
N GLY A 63 -1.37 25.57 -16.52
CA GLY A 63 -1.43 26.70 -15.60
C GLY A 63 -2.50 26.54 -14.51
N VAL A 64 -2.85 25.30 -14.16
CA VAL A 64 -3.80 25.01 -13.08
C VAL A 64 -3.16 25.39 -11.74
N ASN A 65 -3.98 25.85 -10.79
CA ASN A 65 -3.51 26.23 -9.46
C ASN A 65 -2.74 25.10 -8.75
N ASP A 66 -1.59 25.44 -8.15
CA ASP A 66 -0.67 24.50 -7.50
C ASP A 66 -1.35 23.57 -6.49
N TRP A 67 -2.30 24.10 -5.71
CA TRP A 67 -3.02 23.31 -4.71
C TRP A 67 -3.86 22.20 -5.37
N ILE A 68 -4.51 22.53 -6.48
CA ILE A 68 -5.30 21.58 -7.27
C ILE A 68 -4.37 20.57 -7.93
N VAL A 69 -3.21 21.01 -8.46
CA VAL A 69 -2.20 20.12 -9.05
C VAL A 69 -1.74 19.06 -8.05
N VAL A 70 -1.39 19.47 -6.83
CA VAL A 70 -0.94 18.55 -5.79
C VAL A 70 -2.04 17.55 -5.41
N LEU A 71 -3.26 18.03 -5.21
CA LEU A 71 -4.39 17.18 -4.82
C LEU A 71 -4.74 16.17 -5.91
N LEU A 72 -4.83 16.61 -7.17
CA LEU A 72 -5.15 15.72 -8.30
C LEU A 72 -4.00 14.76 -8.61
N GLY A 73 -2.75 15.22 -8.53
CA GLY A 73 -1.57 14.39 -8.72
C GLY A 73 -1.48 13.27 -7.68
N PHE A 74 -1.68 13.61 -6.41
CA PHE A 74 -1.73 12.63 -5.33
C PHE A 74 -2.87 11.62 -5.54
N ALA A 75 -4.07 12.10 -5.86
CA ALA A 75 -5.21 11.23 -6.14
C ALA A 75 -4.91 10.30 -7.33
N ALA A 76 -4.38 10.82 -8.43
CA ALA A 76 -4.00 10.05 -9.60
C ALA A 76 -2.95 8.97 -9.28
N GLY A 77 -1.94 9.31 -8.47
CA GLY A 77 -0.90 8.39 -8.01
C GLY A 77 -1.44 7.17 -7.24
N ILE A 78 -2.63 7.26 -6.65
CA ILE A 78 -3.27 6.15 -5.95
C ILE A 78 -4.31 5.47 -6.84
N PHE A 79 -5.20 6.25 -7.47
CA PHE A 79 -6.33 5.72 -8.23
C PHE A 79 -5.91 4.97 -9.49
N PHE A 80 -4.99 5.50 -10.29
CA PHE A 80 -4.61 4.86 -11.55
C PHE A 80 -3.86 3.53 -11.36
N PRO A 81 -2.87 3.41 -10.45
CA PRO A 81 -2.25 2.12 -10.16
C PRO A 81 -3.23 1.07 -9.64
N VAL A 82 -4.19 1.48 -8.81
CA VAL A 82 -5.24 0.58 -8.31
C VAL A 82 -6.14 0.11 -9.46
N LEU A 83 -6.54 1.03 -10.35
CA LEU A 83 -7.35 0.71 -11.53
C LEU A 83 -6.63 -0.32 -12.42
N ILE A 84 -5.38 -0.03 -12.79
CA ILE A 84 -4.53 -0.91 -13.62
C ILE A 84 -4.34 -2.27 -12.97
N TYR A 85 -4.16 -2.28 -11.65
CA TYR A 85 -4.06 -3.53 -10.92
C TYR A 85 -5.32 -4.39 -11.08
N TYR A 86 -6.51 -3.83 -10.94
CA TYR A 86 -7.75 -4.62 -11.08
C TYR A 86 -8.10 -5.01 -12.51
N THR A 87 -7.80 -4.16 -13.49
CA THR A 87 -8.14 -4.40 -14.89
C THR A 87 -7.17 -5.37 -15.56
N PHE A 88 -5.86 -5.20 -15.34
CA PHE A 88 -4.82 -5.95 -16.05
C PHE A 88 -4.10 -6.96 -15.15
N ILE A 89 -3.62 -6.55 -13.98
CA ILE A 89 -2.68 -7.35 -13.18
C ILE A 89 -3.40 -8.48 -12.43
N ALA A 90 -4.56 -8.20 -11.82
CA ALA A 90 -5.28 -9.13 -10.96
C ALA A 90 -5.79 -10.39 -11.69
N ARG A 91 -5.88 -10.34 -13.03
CA ARG A 91 -6.33 -11.45 -13.89
C ARG A 91 -5.20 -12.10 -14.69
N THR A 92 -3.98 -11.59 -14.59
CA THR A 92 -2.82 -12.10 -15.33
C THR A 92 -1.78 -12.70 -14.40
N PRO A 93 -0.86 -13.56 -14.88
CA PRO A 93 0.24 -14.11 -14.07
C PRO A 93 1.18 -13.02 -13.51
N LEU A 94 1.03 -11.76 -13.93
CA LEU A 94 1.70 -10.60 -13.34
C LEU A 94 1.37 -10.41 -11.84
N ASP A 95 0.20 -10.88 -11.36
CA ASP A 95 -0.10 -10.91 -9.93
C ASP A 95 0.92 -11.75 -9.12
N TRP A 96 1.61 -12.71 -9.76
CA TRP A 96 2.72 -13.46 -9.12
C TRP A 96 3.94 -12.59 -8.87
N VAL A 97 4.26 -11.69 -9.79
CA VAL A 97 5.43 -10.81 -9.72
C VAL A 97 5.26 -9.77 -8.62
N PHE A 98 4.07 -9.20 -8.49
CA PHE A 98 3.81 -8.14 -7.51
C PHE A 98 3.43 -8.67 -6.14
N ASN A 99 2.69 -9.78 -6.03
CA ASN A 99 2.10 -10.23 -4.77
C ASN A 99 2.55 -11.61 -4.31
N GLY A 100 3.42 -12.27 -5.08
CA GLY A 100 3.91 -13.61 -4.79
C GLY A 100 2.91 -14.71 -5.12
N TYR A 101 3.43 -15.87 -5.54
CA TYR A 101 2.62 -17.01 -6.02
C TYR A 101 1.61 -17.53 -4.99
N LYS A 102 1.96 -17.52 -3.69
CA LYS A 102 1.08 -17.99 -2.59
C LYS A 102 -0.10 -17.05 -2.28
N SER A 103 -0.04 -15.78 -2.67
CA SER A 103 -1.10 -14.77 -2.41
C SER A 103 -1.97 -14.49 -3.63
N SER A 104 -1.64 -15.11 -4.77
CA SER A 104 -2.33 -14.88 -6.03
C SER A 104 -3.62 -15.70 -6.15
N LYS A 105 -4.65 -15.10 -6.76
CA LYS A 105 -5.89 -15.80 -7.12
C LYS A 105 -5.68 -16.78 -8.28
N TYR A 106 -4.68 -16.54 -9.13
CA TYR A 106 -4.33 -17.39 -10.26
C TYR A 106 -3.32 -18.44 -9.83
N ARG A 107 -3.77 -19.45 -9.07
CA ARG A 107 -2.92 -20.59 -8.72
C ARG A 107 -3.01 -21.63 -9.82
N SER A 108 -1.90 -21.90 -10.51
CA SER A 108 -1.83 -23.02 -11.44
C SER A 108 -2.06 -24.33 -10.67
N GLN A 109 -2.93 -25.20 -11.17
CA GLN A 109 -3.15 -26.55 -10.61
C GLN A 109 -1.98 -27.51 -10.87
N SER A 110 -0.95 -27.09 -11.62
CA SER A 110 0.17 -27.99 -11.94
C SER A 110 1.00 -28.33 -10.67
N ALA A 111 1.24 -29.63 -10.47
CA ALA A 111 1.98 -30.15 -9.34
C ALA A 111 3.46 -29.70 -9.33
N LEU A 112 4.05 -29.47 -10.51
CA LEU A 112 5.41 -28.99 -10.69
C LEU A 112 5.59 -27.55 -10.19
N ILE A 113 4.71 -26.64 -10.58
CA ILE A 113 4.78 -25.23 -10.15
C ILE A 113 4.54 -25.13 -8.64
N ASN A 114 3.64 -25.93 -8.07
CA ASN A 114 3.43 -25.98 -6.62
C ASN A 114 4.64 -26.53 -5.83
N ARG A 115 5.47 -27.41 -6.42
CA ARG A 115 6.72 -27.87 -5.80
C ARG A 115 7.78 -26.78 -5.84
N LEU A 116 7.95 -26.11 -6.99
CA LEU A 116 8.93 -25.03 -7.14
C LEU A 116 8.58 -23.80 -6.28
N SER A 117 7.30 -23.43 -6.19
CA SER A 117 6.83 -22.32 -5.34
C SER A 117 6.95 -22.59 -3.83
N ARG A 118 7.46 -23.75 -3.42
CA ARG A 118 7.76 -24.05 -2.02
C ARG A 118 9.18 -23.59 -1.64
N TYR A 119 10.04 -23.40 -2.65
CA TYR A 119 11.43 -22.98 -2.51
C TYR A 119 11.68 -21.52 -2.94
N LEU A 120 10.67 -20.87 -3.53
CA LEU A 120 10.57 -19.42 -3.78
C LEU A 120 9.67 -18.78 -2.73
#